data_AF-T0YC28-F1
#
_entry.id   AF-T0YC28-F1
#
_cell.length_a   1.000
_cell.length_b   1.000
_cell.length_c   1.000
_cell.angle_alpha   90.00
_cell.angle_beta   90.00
_cell.angle_gamma   90.00
#
_symmetry.space_group_name_H-M   'P 1'
#
loop_
_entity.id
_entity.type
_entity.pdbx_description
1 polymer ?
#
loop_
_entity_poly.entity_id
_entity_poly.type
_entity_poly.pdbx_seq_one_letter_code
_entity_poly.pdbx_strand_id
1 'polypeptide(L)'
;KELRDGIQNYLEVLRKTKKIDEIRELKDKLMKVRVVDPAVGSGGFLVIMMQEIVSTIIEVDAIAGWKSDPYEYKKEVHRNLFGFDIEPEAVEIARLRLWLSMIIDQTVPVPLPNLDFKIVDIPDSLQLQSFQKTLTPEIEEERDLLGKLIEQYSNEHDHENKVTLKRESDFITMI
;
A
#
# COMPACT_ATOMS: atom_id res chain seq x y z
N LYS A 1 2.90 -31.51 12.64
CA LYS A 1 3.05 -31.08 11.23
C LYS A 1 4.14 -30.02 11.20
N GLU A 2 5.21 -30.21 10.42
CA GLU A 2 6.14 -29.12 10.13
C GLU A 2 5.42 -28.08 9.28
N LEU A 3 5.49 -26.81 9.69
CA LEU A 3 5.12 -25.69 8.84
C LEU A 3 6.19 -25.58 7.76
N ARG A 4 5.77 -25.76 6.51
CA ARG A 4 6.62 -25.54 5.34
C ARG A 4 6.23 -24.22 4.71
N ASP A 5 7.23 -23.37 4.49
CA ASP A 5 7.03 -22.11 3.79
C ASP A 5 6.77 -22.37 2.30
N GLY A 6 5.54 -22.10 1.85
CA GLY A 6 5.14 -22.31 0.45
C GLY A 6 5.85 -21.36 -0.51
N ILE A 7 6.14 -20.13 -0.08
CA ILE A 7 6.82 -19.12 -0.89
C ILE A 7 8.27 -19.56 -1.09
N GLN A 8 8.98 -19.92 -0.01
CA GLN A 8 10.37 -20.35 -0.11
C GLN A 8 10.53 -21.59 -1.00
N ASN A 9 9.65 -22.57 -0.84
CA ASN A 9 9.64 -23.77 -1.70
C ASN A 9 9.41 -23.41 -3.17
N TYR A 10 8.52 -22.45 -3.46
CA TYR A 10 8.26 -22.03 -4.84
C TYR A 10 9.43 -21.26 -5.45
N LEU A 11 10.10 -20.40 -4.66
CA LEU A 11 11.31 -19.70 -5.09
C LEU A 11 12.45 -20.68 -5.43
N GLU A 12 12.60 -21.78 -4.68
CA GLU A 12 13.55 -22.84 -5.03
C GLU A 12 13.24 -23.51 -6.36
N VAL A 13 11.96 -23.72 -6.68
CA VAL A 13 11.54 -24.27 -7.98
C VAL A 13 11.86 -23.27 -9.10
N LEU A 14 11.58 -21.98 -8.91
CA LEU A 14 11.90 -20.94 -9.88
C LEU A 14 13.42 -20.80 -10.11
N ARG A 15 14.24 -20.94 -9.07
CA ARG A 15 15.71 -20.96 -9.20
C ARG A 15 16.22 -22.08 -10.10
N LYS A 16 15.59 -23.25 -10.04
CA LYS A 16 15.95 -24.44 -10.83
C LYS A 16 15.45 -24.34 -12.27
N THR A 17 14.21 -23.89 -12.45
CA THR A 17 13.55 -23.87 -13.77
C THR A 17 13.88 -22.62 -14.59
N LYS A 18 14.11 -21.47 -13.92
CA LYS A 18 14.36 -20.15 -14.52
C LYS A 18 13.35 -19.74 -15.60
N LYS A 19 12.09 -20.20 -15.46
CA LYS A 19 11.02 -19.83 -16.38
C LYS A 19 10.61 -18.38 -16.15
N ILE A 20 10.94 -17.52 -17.11
CA ILE A 20 10.71 -16.08 -17.02
C ILE A 20 9.21 -15.74 -16.88
N ASP A 21 8.32 -16.48 -17.53
CA ASP A 21 6.88 -16.21 -17.47
C ASP A 21 6.32 -16.47 -16.06
N GLU A 22 6.72 -17.57 -15.40
CA GLU A 22 6.31 -17.88 -14.02
C GLU A 22 6.88 -16.87 -13.01
N ILE A 23 8.10 -16.38 -13.25
CA ILE A 23 8.73 -15.31 -12.45
C ILE A 23 7.94 -14.01 -12.56
N ARG A 24 7.59 -13.59 -13.79
CA ARG A 24 6.77 -12.39 -14.02
C ARG A 24 5.40 -12.52 -13.36
N GLU A 25 4.76 -13.67 -13.52
CA GLU A 25 3.46 -13.92 -12.93
C GLU A 25 3.50 -13.84 -11.39
N LEU A 26 4.53 -14.42 -10.75
CA LEU A 26 4.70 -14.32 -9.30
C LEU A 26 4.90 -12.87 -8.86
N LYS A 27 5.80 -12.13 -9.53
CA LYS A 27 6.06 -10.72 -9.24
C LYS A 27 4.77 -9.89 -9.35
N ASP A 28 4.03 -10.04 -10.44
CA ASP A 28 2.77 -9.33 -10.66
C ASP A 28 1.72 -9.64 -9.60
N LYS A 29 1.67 -10.88 -9.11
CA LYS A 29 0.77 -11.27 -8.02
C LYS A 29 1.21 -10.64 -6.70
N LEU A 30 2.50 -10.67 -6.36
CA LEU A 30 3.04 -10.06 -5.15
C LEU A 30 2.77 -8.55 -5.10
N MET A 31 2.95 -7.86 -6.23
CA MET A 31 2.68 -6.41 -6.36
C MET A 31 1.20 -6.05 -6.16
N LYS A 32 0.27 -7.00 -6.31
CA LYS A 32 -1.18 -6.80 -6.17
C LYS A 32 -1.75 -7.30 -4.84
N VAL A 33 -0.92 -7.86 -3.95
CA VAL A 33 -1.36 -8.32 -2.64
C VAL A 33 -1.89 -7.13 -1.84
N ARG A 34 -3.11 -7.27 -1.31
CA ARG A 34 -3.73 -6.31 -0.40
C ARG A 34 -3.69 -6.87 1.01
N VAL A 35 -3.22 -6.06 1.95
CA VAL A 35 -3.10 -6.44 3.38
C VAL A 35 -3.97 -5.50 4.19
N VAL A 36 -4.81 -6.05 5.06
CA VAL A 36 -5.68 -5.29 5.95
C VAL A 36 -5.35 -5.67 7.39
N ASP A 37 -5.10 -4.67 8.23
CA ASP A 37 -4.94 -4.82 9.67
C ASP A 37 -6.06 -4.05 10.40
N PRO A 38 -7.06 -4.75 10.98
CA PRO A 38 -8.24 -4.12 11.57
C PRO A 38 -8.00 -3.52 12.97
N ALA A 39 -6.83 -3.75 13.57
CA ALA A 39 -6.42 -3.19 14.86
C ALA A 39 -4.92 -2.88 14.79
N VAL A 40 -4.58 -1.93 13.92
CA VAL A 40 -3.22 -1.66 13.44
C VAL A 40 -2.26 -1.20 14.54
N GLY A 41 -2.78 -0.60 15.61
CA GLY A 41 -2.00 -0.02 16.69
C GLY A 41 -0.91 0.89 16.14
N SER A 42 0.32 0.67 16.58
CA SER A 42 1.50 1.42 16.11
C SER A 42 1.99 1.07 14.69
N GLY A 43 1.30 0.20 13.94
CA GLY A 43 1.63 -0.13 12.55
C GLY A 43 2.77 -1.13 12.36
N GLY A 44 3.20 -1.83 13.43
CA GLY A 44 4.30 -2.81 13.35
C GLY A 44 4.05 -3.94 12.33
N PHE A 45 2.84 -4.50 12.33
CA PHE A 45 2.48 -5.58 11.41
C PHE A 45 2.56 -5.14 9.95
N LEU A 46 1.95 -4.00 9.58
CA LEU A 46 1.98 -3.48 8.21
C LEU A 46 3.40 -3.18 7.71
N VAL A 47 4.27 -2.68 8.60
CA VAL A 47 5.69 -2.43 8.25
C VAL A 47 6.41 -3.73 7.92
N ILE A 48 6.26 -4.76 8.75
CA ILE A 48 6.87 -6.07 8.49
C ILE A 48 6.29 -6.68 7.22
N MET A 49 4.97 -6.63 7.03
CA MET A 49 4.33 -7.14 5.81
C MET A 49 4.84 -6.46 4.55
N MET A 50 5.03 -5.14 4.57
CA MET A 50 5.64 -4.41 3.46
C MET A 50 7.07 -4.90 3.18
N GLN A 51 7.88 -5.05 4.23
CA GLN A 51 9.26 -5.51 4.12
C GLN A 51 9.35 -6.94 3.57
N GLU A 52 8.51 -7.86 4.04
CA GLU A 52 8.47 -9.25 3.57
C GLU A 52 8.05 -9.35 2.10
N ILE A 53 7.00 -8.62 1.69
CA ILE A 53 6.55 -8.59 0.30
C ILE A 53 7.66 -8.04 -0.62
N VAL A 54 8.26 -6.91 -0.24
CA VAL A 54 9.34 -6.27 -1.02
C VAL A 54 10.58 -7.15 -1.08
N SER A 55 10.98 -7.77 0.03
CA SER A 55 12.09 -8.73 0.09
C SER A 55 11.87 -9.90 -0.87
N THR A 56 10.65 -10.46 -0.87
CA THR A 56 10.28 -11.54 -1.79
C THR A 56 10.36 -11.09 -3.25
N ILE A 57 9.88 -9.88 -3.58
CA ILE A 57 9.97 -9.32 -4.95
C ILE A 57 11.44 -9.16 -5.39
N ILE A 58 12.32 -8.68 -4.50
CA ILE A 58 13.75 -8.53 -4.77
C ILE A 58 14.39 -9.90 -5.03
N GLU A 59 14.02 -10.93 -4.27
CA GLU A 59 14.49 -12.30 -4.51
C GLU A 59 14.01 -12.84 -5.86
N VAL A 60 12.76 -12.57 -6.25
CA VAL A 60 12.21 -12.94 -7.57
C VAL A 60 12.97 -12.26 -8.71
N ASP A 61 13.25 -10.96 -8.60
CA ASP A 61 14.06 -10.23 -9.57
C ASP A 61 15.48 -10.81 -9.67
N ALA A 62 16.10 -11.14 -8.55
CA ALA A 62 17.45 -11.72 -8.51
C ALA A 62 17.51 -13.08 -9.23
N ILE A 63 16.46 -13.91 -9.15
CA ILE A 63 16.36 -15.17 -9.90
C ILE A 63 16.40 -14.91 -11.42
N ALA A 64 15.78 -13.81 -11.87
CA ALA A 64 15.74 -13.40 -13.27
C ALA A 64 16.98 -12.60 -13.72
N GLY A 65 17.85 -12.20 -12.79
CA GLY A 65 18.97 -11.29 -13.05
C GLY A 65 18.55 -9.84 -13.30
N TRP A 66 17.37 -9.44 -12.83
CA TRP A 66 16.88 -8.07 -12.95
C TRP A 66 17.41 -7.19 -11.82
N LYS A 67 17.57 -5.89 -12.11
CA LYS A 67 17.91 -4.90 -11.09
C LYS A 67 16.63 -4.50 -10.34
N SER A 68 16.73 -4.47 -9.02
CA SER A 68 15.64 -4.05 -8.14
C SER A 68 15.93 -2.68 -7.53
N ASP A 69 14.87 -1.90 -7.31
CA ASP A 69 14.90 -0.71 -6.47
C ASP A 69 13.91 -0.91 -5.30
N PRO A 70 14.40 -1.13 -4.07
CA PRO A 70 13.54 -1.35 -2.91
C PRO A 70 12.56 -0.19 -2.67
N TYR A 71 12.97 1.04 -2.96
CA TYR A 71 12.13 2.21 -2.76
C TYR A 71 10.92 2.21 -3.70
N GLU A 72 11.13 1.91 -4.98
CA GLU A 72 10.04 1.81 -5.96
C GLU A 72 9.04 0.70 -5.59
N TYR A 73 9.53 -0.45 -5.11
CA TYR A 73 8.62 -1.51 -4.67
C TYR A 73 7.85 -1.13 -3.41
N LYS A 74 8.48 -0.48 -2.43
CA LYS A 74 7.76 0.05 -1.26
C LYS A 74 6.71 1.08 -1.66
N LYS A 75 7.01 1.95 -2.64
CA LYS A 75 6.07 2.94 -3.18
C LYS A 75 4.85 2.30 -3.86
N GLU A 76 4.98 1.15 -4.47
CA GLU A 76 3.82 0.44 -5.02
C GLU A 76 3.08 -0.37 -3.94
N VAL A 77 3.81 -1.13 -3.11
CA VAL A 77 3.23 -2.02 -2.10
C VAL A 77 2.47 -1.24 -1.02
N HIS A 78 2.94 -0.06 -0.60
CA HIS A 78 2.25 0.72 0.44
C HIS A 78 0.82 1.10 0.06
N ARG A 79 0.53 1.28 -1.24
CA ARG A 79 -0.82 1.61 -1.75
C ARG A 79 -1.83 0.49 -1.47
N ASN A 80 -1.35 -0.72 -1.20
CA ASN A 80 -2.14 -1.90 -0.93
C ASN A 80 -2.21 -2.28 0.56
N LEU A 81 -1.63 -1.45 1.45
CA LEU A 81 -1.68 -1.66 2.89
C LEU A 81 -2.81 -0.82 3.49
N PHE A 82 -3.64 -1.46 4.30
CA PHE A 82 -4.78 -0.85 4.95
C PHE A 82 -4.71 -1.12 6.44
N GLY A 83 -4.95 -0.10 7.25
CA GLY A 83 -4.93 -0.20 8.70
C GLY A 83 -6.11 0.52 9.32
N PHE A 84 -6.66 -0.05 10.39
CA PHE A 84 -7.74 0.57 11.14
C PHE A 84 -7.42 0.51 12.63
N ASP A 85 -7.69 1.60 13.34
CA ASP A 85 -7.61 1.62 14.79
C ASP A 85 -8.75 2.46 15.38
N ILE A 86 -9.06 2.28 16.65
CA ILE A 86 -10.01 3.14 17.36
C ILE A 86 -9.32 4.39 17.92
N GLU A 87 -8.02 4.33 18.19
CA GLU A 87 -7.24 5.43 18.75
C GLU A 87 -6.56 6.25 17.64
N PRO A 88 -6.87 7.55 17.49
CA PRO A 88 -6.24 8.39 16.46
C PRO A 88 -4.73 8.54 16.68
N GLU A 89 -4.25 8.51 17.92
CA GLU A 89 -2.82 8.55 18.23
C GLU A 89 -2.08 7.32 17.67
N ALA A 90 -2.71 6.15 17.73
CA ALA A 90 -2.14 4.93 17.18
C ALA A 90 -2.02 5.02 15.64
N VAL A 91 -3.06 5.54 14.99
CA VAL A 91 -3.08 5.81 13.54
C VAL A 91 -1.95 6.74 13.12
N GLU A 92 -1.72 7.86 13.82
CA GLU A 92 -0.63 8.78 13.51
C GLU A 92 0.76 8.12 13.69
N ILE A 93 0.94 7.33 14.74
CA ILE A 93 2.18 6.57 14.97
C ILE A 93 2.41 5.56 13.84
N ALA A 94 1.36 4.85 13.41
CA ALA A 94 1.43 3.89 12.32
C ALA A 94 1.79 4.56 10.97
N ARG A 95 1.16 5.69 10.64
CA ARG A 95 1.46 6.49 9.45
C ARG A 95 2.92 6.94 9.46
N LEU A 96 3.39 7.52 10.57
CA LEU A 96 4.79 7.96 10.72
C LEU A 96 5.77 6.79 10.60
N ARG A 97 5.46 5.64 11.18
CA ARG A 97 6.34 4.47 11.15
C ARG A 97 6.46 3.89 9.73
N LEU A 98 5.35 3.77 9.01
CA LEU A 98 5.37 3.32 7.61
C LEU A 98 6.13 4.31 6.73
N TRP A 99 5.95 5.61 6.97
CA TRP A 99 6.69 6.65 6.30
C TRP A 99 8.21 6.55 6.51
N LEU A 100 8.65 6.39 7.76
CA LEU A 100 10.08 6.20 8.09
C LEU A 100 10.66 4.96 7.38
N SER A 101 9.87 3.89 7.30
CA SER A 101 10.26 2.65 6.61
C SER A 101 10.43 2.84 5.09
N MET A 102 9.79 3.85 4.49
CA MET A 102 9.93 4.13 3.06
C MET A 102 11.12 5.03 2.74
N ILE A 103 11.38 6.05 3.56
CA ILE A 103 12.46 7.00 3.30
C ILE A 103 13.86 6.40 3.51
N ILE A 104 13.98 5.35 4.34
CA ILE A 104 15.28 4.77 4.71
C ILE A 104 16.04 4.18 3.51
N ASP A 105 15.34 3.77 2.45
CA ASP A 105 15.97 3.20 1.24
C ASP A 105 16.28 4.25 0.17
N GLN A 106 15.93 5.53 0.40
CA GLN A 106 16.25 6.59 -0.55
C GLN A 106 17.75 6.85 -0.55
N THR A 107 18.37 6.75 -1.73
CA THR A 107 19.80 7.05 -1.91
C THR A 107 20.07 8.55 -2.05
N VAL A 108 19.06 9.32 -2.44
CA VAL A 108 19.11 10.77 -2.59
C VAL A 108 17.94 11.36 -1.80
N PRO A 109 18.15 12.39 -0.96
CA PRO A 109 17.07 13.06 -0.25
C PRO A 109 16.15 13.74 -1.27
N VAL A 110 14.99 13.17 -1.50
CA VAL A 110 13.91 13.77 -2.29
C VAL A 110 12.90 14.42 -1.36
N PRO A 111 12.20 15.48 -1.81
CA PRO A 111 11.08 16.03 -1.07
C PRO A 111 10.04 14.96 -0.83
N LEU A 112 9.33 15.12 0.28
CA LEU A 112 8.46 14.10 0.81
C LEU A 112 7.32 13.79 -0.15
N PRO A 113 7.17 12.53 -0.61
CA PRO A 113 6.00 12.17 -1.38
C PRO A 113 4.76 12.33 -0.50
N ASN A 114 3.67 12.77 -1.11
CA ASN A 114 2.36 12.77 -0.45
C ASN A 114 1.91 11.32 -0.30
N LEU A 115 2.22 10.75 0.85
CA LEU A 115 1.82 9.41 1.21
C LEU A 115 0.43 9.44 1.83
N ASP A 116 -0.53 9.07 1.00
CA ASP A 116 -1.91 8.86 1.39
C ASP A 116 -2.03 7.44 1.97
N PHE A 117 -1.53 7.29 3.21
CA PHE A 117 -1.63 6.04 3.92
C PHE A 117 -3.10 5.72 4.19
N LYS A 118 -3.54 4.53 3.78
CA LYS A 118 -4.89 4.03 4.01
C LYS A 118 -5.03 3.46 5.43
N ILE A 119 -4.57 4.24 6.40
CA ILE A 119 -4.66 3.94 7.82
C ILE A 119 -5.63 4.94 8.41
N VAL A 120 -6.76 4.48 8.95
CA VAL A 120 -7.89 5.33 9.33
C VAL A 120 -8.35 4.99 10.74
N ASP A 121 -8.68 6.02 11.51
CA ASP A 121 -9.33 5.85 12.80
C ASP A 121 -10.83 5.57 12.59
N ILE A 122 -11.31 4.41 13.06
CA ILE A 122 -12.72 4.05 13.02
C ILE A 122 -13.13 3.29 14.29
N PRO A 123 -14.36 3.53 14.79
CA PRO A 123 -14.85 2.84 15.98
C PRO A 123 -15.22 1.37 15.71
N ASP A 124 -15.57 1.00 14.48
CA ASP A 124 -15.94 -0.36 14.08
C ASP A 124 -15.54 -0.63 12.62
N SER A 125 -14.57 -1.53 12.42
CA SER A 125 -14.08 -1.95 11.11
C SER A 125 -14.99 -2.92 10.35
N LEU A 126 -16.04 -3.42 11.00
CA LEU A 126 -17.05 -4.29 10.39
C LEU A 126 -18.33 -3.54 10.00
N GLN A 127 -18.48 -2.28 10.40
CA GLN A 127 -19.61 -1.46 9.98
C GLN A 127 -19.47 -1.03 8.51
N LEU A 128 -20.35 -1.59 7.68
CA LEU A 128 -20.59 -1.13 6.31
C LEU A 128 -20.98 0.35 6.35
N GLN A 129 -20.11 1.22 5.84
CA GLN A 129 -20.47 2.61 5.59
C GLN A 129 -21.62 2.66 4.57
N SER A 130 -22.58 3.55 4.79
CA SER A 130 -23.85 3.64 4.05
C SER A 130 -23.69 3.75 2.52
N PHE A 131 -22.53 4.18 2.04
CA PHE A 131 -22.19 4.37 0.63
C PHE A 131 -22.15 3.07 -0.19
N GLN A 132 -21.89 1.91 0.42
CA GLN A 132 -21.79 0.64 -0.30
C GLN A 132 -23.14 -0.01 -0.64
N LYS A 133 -24.29 0.58 -0.24
CA LYS A 133 -25.61 -0.06 -0.42
C LYS A 133 -26.20 0.05 -1.82
N THR A 134 -25.72 0.94 -2.69
CA THR A 134 -26.21 1.01 -4.06
C THR A 134 -25.13 1.60 -4.96
N LEU A 135 -24.47 0.80 -5.81
CA LEU A 135 -23.64 1.32 -6.90
C LEU A 135 -24.57 1.82 -8.00
N THR A 136 -24.90 3.12 -7.99
CA THR A 136 -25.57 3.77 -9.13
C THR A 136 -24.53 4.32 -10.12
N PRO A 137 -24.90 4.58 -11.38
CA PRO A 137 -23.98 5.14 -12.37
C PRO A 137 -23.37 6.49 -11.95
N GLU A 138 -24.08 7.30 -11.16
CA GLU A 138 -23.55 8.55 -10.61
C GLU A 138 -22.33 8.32 -9.68
N ILE A 139 -22.33 7.19 -8.96
CA ILE A 139 -21.24 6.83 -8.03
C ILE A 139 -20.00 6.34 -8.79
N GLU A 140 -20.14 5.81 -10.01
CA GLU A 140 -18.99 5.49 -10.85
C GLU A 140 -18.26 6.76 -11.33
N GLU A 141 -19.02 7.79 -11.74
CA GLU A 141 -18.45 9.09 -12.12
C GLU A 141 -17.78 9.78 -10.92
N GLU A 142 -18.39 9.74 -9.74
CA GLU A 142 -17.78 10.25 -8.50
C GLU A 142 -16.52 9.47 -8.11
N ARG A 143 -16.48 8.14 -8.32
CA ARG A 143 -15.27 7.33 -8.10
C ARG A 143 -14.13 7.71 -9.04
N ASP A 144 -14.42 7.94 -10.32
CA ASP A 144 -13.42 8.34 -11.30
C ASP A 144 -12.91 9.76 -11.03
N LEU A 145 -13.81 10.65 -10.57
CA LEU A 145 -13.45 11.98 -10.11
C LEU A 145 -12.56 11.91 -8.86
N LEU A 146 -12.93 11.08 -7.87
CA LEU A 146 -12.13 10.85 -6.67
C LEU A 146 -10.74 10.32 -7.02
N GLY A 147 -10.65 9.36 -7.94
CA GLY A 147 -9.38 8.82 -8.43
C GLY A 147 -8.48 9.91 -9.02
N LYS A 148 -9.04 10.82 -9.82
CA LYS A 148 -8.30 11.97 -10.39
C LYS A 148 -7.87 12.96 -9.31
N LEU A 149 -8.72 13.27 -8.34
CA LEU A 149 -8.38 14.17 -7.24
C LEU A 149 -7.27 13.58 -6.35
N ILE A 150 -7.32 12.29 -6.04
CA ILE A 150 -6.26 11.60 -5.28
C ILE A 150 -4.94 11.62 -6.06
N GLU A 151 -4.98 11.45 -7.39
CA GLU A 151 -3.78 11.55 -8.23
C GLU A 151 -3.20 12.97 -8.26
N GLN A 152 -4.05 13.99 -8.38
CA GLN A 152 -3.64 15.41 -8.30
C GLN A 152 -3.07 15.76 -6.93
N TYR A 153 -3.74 15.33 -5.85
CA TYR A 153 -3.27 15.48 -4.49
C TYR A 153 -1.91 14.80 -4.28
N SER A 154 -1.73 13.58 -4.78
CA SER A 154 -0.48 12.82 -4.61
C SER A 154 0.72 13.49 -5.27
N ASN A 155 0.50 14.21 -6.38
CA ASN A 155 1.55 14.90 -7.14
C ASN A 155 1.72 16.39 -6.79
N GLU A 156 0.84 16.98 -5.98
CA GLU A 156 0.89 18.39 -5.56
C GLU A 156 1.88 18.61 -4.42
N HIS A 157 2.72 19.64 -4.52
CA HIS A 157 3.76 19.95 -3.53
C HIS A 157 3.47 21.25 -2.76
N ASP A 158 2.50 22.05 -3.21
CA ASP A 158 2.05 23.25 -2.52
C ASP A 158 1.07 22.95 -1.37
N HIS A 159 1.29 23.57 -0.20
CA HIS A 159 0.51 23.27 1.00
C HIS A 159 -0.94 23.76 0.93
N GLU A 160 -1.22 24.92 0.31
CA GLU A 160 -2.59 25.46 0.23
C GLU A 160 -3.44 24.66 -0.76
N ASN A 161 -2.87 24.34 -1.92
CA ASN A 161 -3.55 23.51 -2.93
C ASN A 161 -3.83 22.10 -2.40
N LYS A 162 -2.88 21.54 -1.65
CA LYS A 162 -3.00 20.22 -1.05
C LYS A 162 -4.11 20.15 0.00
N VAL A 163 -4.26 21.18 0.84
CA VAL A 163 -5.38 21.27 1.79
C VAL A 163 -6.72 21.36 1.06
N THR A 164 -6.75 22.05 -0.07
CA THR A 164 -7.96 22.20 -0.90
C THR A 164 -8.37 20.88 -1.54
N LEU A 165 -7.42 20.21 -2.22
CA LEU A 165 -7.63 18.90 -2.83
C LEU A 165 -8.01 17.82 -1.82
N LYS A 166 -7.43 17.86 -0.61
CA LYS A 166 -7.81 16.95 0.48
C LYS A 166 -9.25 17.19 0.94
N ARG A 167 -9.65 18.45 1.13
CA ARG A 167 -11.03 18.79 1.49
C ARG A 167 -12.04 18.34 0.45
N GLU A 168 -11.73 18.50 -0.83
CA GLU A 168 -12.61 18.06 -1.91
C GLU A 168 -12.71 16.53 -1.96
N SER A 169 -11.60 15.80 -1.79
CA SER A 169 -11.60 14.35 -1.70
C SER A 169 -12.37 13.84 -0.46
N ASP A 170 -12.16 14.45 0.70
CA ASP A 170 -12.85 14.11 1.95
C ASP A 170 -14.36 14.40 1.84
N PHE A 171 -14.74 15.47 1.15
CA PHE A 171 -16.15 15.83 0.91
C PHE A 171 -16.87 14.78 0.05
N ILE A 172 -16.24 14.33 -1.05
CA ILE A 172 -16.82 13.28 -1.90
C ILE A 172 -16.89 11.94 -1.15
N THR A 173 -15.97 11.67 -0.22
CA THR A 173 -15.99 10.44 0.61
C THR A 173 -17.02 10.51 1.76
N MET A 174 -17.55 11.70 2.07
CA MET A 174 -18.57 11.93 3.11
C MET A 174 -20.02 11.89 2.60
N ILE A 175 -20.23 11.97 1.28
CA ILE A 175 -21.53 11.76 0.61
C ILE A 175 -21.82 10.26 0.59
#